data_AF-A0A8B9XNM3-F1
#
_entry.id   AF-A0A8B9XNM3-F1
#
_cell.length_a   1.000
_cell.length_b   1.000
_cell.length_c   1.000
_cell.angle_alpha   90.00
_cell.angle_beta   90.00
_cell.angle_gamma   90.00
#
_symmetry.space_group_name_H-M   'P 1'
#
loop_
_entity.id
_entity.type
_entity.pdbx_description
1 polymer ?
#
loop_
_entity_poly.entity_id
_entity_poly.type
_entity_poly.pdbx_seq_one_letter_code
_entity_poly.pdbx_strand_id
1 'polypeptide(L)'
;MTRLLGVVHRVALAFVGCRSLAMFYAVRRGRKAGVFLTWDECRAQVDRFPAARFKKFATEEEAWAFVRRSESPSDSEGQKTKHVEEPQVKASKRLREPLDEDEDAEACAKHVRQSAEPLPPVSKDTFSYMGDSVVVYTDGCCSSNGRKRARAGIGVYWGPGHPLNVGIRLPGRQTNQRAEIHAACKAIEQAKAQDITKLVLYTDSMFTINGITTWVKGWKQNGWRTSTGKEVTNKEDFVELERLARGMDIQWMHVPGHSGFRGNEEADRLAREGAKQPAD
;
A
#
# COMPACT_ATOMS: atom_id res chain seq x y z
N MET A 1 78.59 23.35 1.02
CA MET A 1 77.45 24.16 1.52
C MET A 1 76.55 24.46 0.32
N THR A 2 75.27 24.16 0.18
CA THR A 2 74.29 23.30 0.84
C THR A 2 73.16 23.20 -0.20
N ARG A 3 72.74 22.00 -0.63
CA ARG A 3 71.60 21.81 -1.55
C ARG A 3 70.29 21.93 -0.75
N LEU A 4 69.37 22.80 -1.17
CA LEU A 4 68.01 22.89 -0.62
C LEU A 4 67.02 22.24 -1.60
N LEU A 5 66.60 21.02 -1.27
CA LEU A 5 65.48 20.31 -1.88
C LEU A 5 64.18 20.77 -1.20
N GLY A 6 63.33 21.47 -1.94
CA GLY A 6 61.98 21.82 -1.51
C GLY A 6 61.05 20.60 -1.61
N VAL A 7 60.61 20.09 -0.46
CA VAL A 7 59.63 19.00 -0.36
C VAL A 7 58.24 19.56 -0.63
N VAL A 8 57.65 19.20 -1.77
CA VAL A 8 56.24 19.48 -2.09
C VAL A 8 55.38 18.40 -1.40
N HIS A 9 54.72 18.76 -0.30
CA HIS A 9 53.71 17.91 0.33
C HIS A 9 52.47 17.86 -0.55
N ARG A 10 52.26 16.74 -1.24
CA ARG A 10 50.97 16.38 -1.84
C ARG A 10 50.02 15.95 -0.74
N VAL A 11 49.03 16.79 -0.42
CA VAL A 11 47.85 16.38 0.34
C VAL A 11 46.95 15.59 -0.61
N ALA A 12 46.91 14.27 -0.44
CA ALA A 12 45.93 13.42 -1.08
C ALA A 12 44.58 13.62 -0.37
N LEU A 13 43.62 14.29 -1.02
CA LEU A 13 42.22 14.17 -0.62
C LEU A 13 41.76 12.75 -0.94
N ALA A 14 41.61 11.94 0.10
CA ALA A 14 40.89 10.68 0.00
C ALA A 14 39.43 11.00 -0.31
N PHE A 15 38.99 10.64 -1.52
CA PHE A 15 37.58 10.56 -1.86
C PHE A 15 36.91 9.54 -0.94
N VAL A 16 36.16 10.02 0.05
CA VAL A 16 35.18 9.20 0.75
C VAL A 16 34.03 8.98 -0.23
N GLY A 17 34.10 7.87 -0.95
CA GLY A 17 32.99 7.41 -1.79
C GLY A 17 31.74 7.30 -0.94
N CYS A 18 30.69 8.02 -1.33
CA CYS A 18 29.36 7.87 -0.77
C CYS A 18 28.87 6.46 -1.11
N ARG A 19 29.12 5.51 -0.20
CA ARG A 19 28.55 4.16 -0.29
C ARG A 19 27.04 4.34 -0.25
N SER A 20 26.35 3.93 -1.30
CA SER A 20 24.92 3.64 -1.25
C SER A 20 24.66 2.83 0.01
N LEU A 21 23.94 3.41 0.99
CA LEU A 21 23.65 2.73 2.23
C LEU A 21 22.80 1.50 1.89
N ALA A 22 23.45 0.34 1.83
CA ALA A 22 22.78 -0.93 1.68
C ALA A 22 21.84 -1.09 2.88
N MET A 23 20.54 -1.17 2.63
CA MET A 23 19.54 -1.38 3.68
C MET A 23 19.39 -2.88 3.94
N PHE A 24 19.21 -3.25 5.21
CA PHE A 24 19.01 -4.63 5.63
C PHE A 24 17.53 -4.88 5.90
N TYR A 25 16.98 -5.95 5.36
CA TYR A 25 15.58 -6.33 5.49
C TYR A 25 15.46 -7.52 6.44
N ALA A 26 14.92 -7.32 7.63
CA ALA A 26 14.74 -8.35 8.62
C ALA A 26 13.34 -8.96 8.54
N VAL A 27 13.26 -10.28 8.39
CA VAL A 27 12.02 -11.06 8.45
C VAL A 27 12.01 -11.85 9.75
N ARG A 28 11.06 -11.54 10.64
CA ARG A 28 10.80 -12.25 11.90
C ARG A 28 9.77 -13.36 11.72
N ARG A 29 8.74 -13.13 10.89
CA ARG A 29 7.74 -14.14 10.51
C ARG A 29 7.53 -14.09 9.01
N GLY A 30 7.77 -15.22 8.35
CA GLY A 30 7.75 -15.38 6.90
C GLY A 30 8.13 -16.81 6.54
N ARG A 31 8.24 -17.13 5.24
CA ARG A 31 8.69 -18.45 4.76
C ARG A 31 10.08 -18.80 5.30
N LYS A 32 10.97 -17.82 5.40
CA LYS A 32 12.29 -17.93 6.05
C LYS A 32 12.55 -16.68 6.89
N ALA A 33 12.79 -16.88 8.19
CA ALA A 33 13.24 -15.81 9.08
C ALA A 33 14.75 -15.54 8.86
N GLY A 34 15.14 -14.27 8.93
CA GLY A 34 16.52 -13.86 8.67
C GLY A 34 16.63 -12.42 8.19
N VAL A 35 17.86 -11.99 7.93
CA VAL A 35 18.17 -10.67 7.37
C VAL A 35 18.57 -10.85 5.89
N PHE A 36 18.04 -9.99 5.03
CA PHE A 36 18.24 -10.00 3.59
C PHE A 36 18.81 -8.67 3.12
N LEU A 37 19.62 -8.69 2.06
CA LEU A 37 20.30 -7.50 1.54
C LEU A 37 19.48 -6.77 0.49
N THR A 38 18.51 -7.47 -0.11
CA THR A 38 17.63 -6.90 -1.13
C THR A 38 16.17 -7.05 -0.73
N TRP A 39 15.35 -6.13 -1.24
CA TRP A 39 13.91 -6.19 -1.02
C TRP A 39 13.30 -7.43 -1.69
N ASP A 40 13.80 -7.85 -2.84
CA ASP A 40 13.25 -9.01 -3.57
C ASP A 40 13.43 -10.31 -2.77
N GLU A 41 14.57 -10.47 -2.09
CA GLU A 41 14.81 -11.58 -1.17
C GLU A 41 13.86 -11.55 0.03
N CYS A 42 13.67 -10.38 0.65
CA CYS A 42 12.73 -10.21 1.76
C CYS A 42 11.29 -10.48 1.32
N ARG A 43 10.88 -9.93 0.17
CA ARG A 43 9.56 -10.08 -0.43
C ARG A 43 9.25 -11.55 -0.66
N ALA A 44 10.20 -12.32 -1.18
CA ALA A 44 10.03 -13.76 -1.36
C ALA A 44 9.68 -14.50 -0.06
N GLN A 45 10.02 -13.94 1.12
CA GLN A 45 9.69 -14.55 2.41
C GLN A 45 8.34 -14.11 2.97
N VAL A 46 7.89 -12.89 2.66
CA VAL A 46 6.74 -12.26 3.34
C VAL A 46 5.51 -12.15 2.45
N ASP A 47 5.69 -12.13 1.13
CA ASP A 47 4.60 -11.97 0.18
C ASP A 47 3.59 -13.12 0.29
N ARG A 48 2.31 -12.79 0.49
CA ARG A 48 1.22 -13.75 0.70
C ARG A 48 1.46 -14.76 1.84
N PHE A 49 2.30 -14.43 2.82
CA PHE A 49 2.54 -15.26 4.00
C PHE A 49 1.65 -14.80 5.17
N PRO A 50 0.75 -15.65 5.70
CA PRO A 50 -0.13 -15.27 6.80
C PRO A 50 0.64 -14.75 8.02
N ALA A 51 0.26 -13.55 8.48
CA ALA A 51 0.87 -12.87 9.62
C ALA A 51 2.40 -12.65 9.49
N ALA A 52 2.88 -12.35 8.27
CA ALA A 52 4.27 -11.98 8.06
C ALA A 52 4.68 -10.77 8.93
N ARG A 53 5.88 -10.81 9.50
CA ARG A 53 6.46 -9.74 10.32
C ARG A 53 7.85 -9.44 9.81
N PHE A 54 8.05 -8.26 9.25
CA PHE A 54 9.34 -7.82 8.73
C PHE A 54 9.53 -6.31 8.92
N LYS A 55 10.79 -5.87 8.90
CA LYS A 55 11.19 -4.45 9.05
C LYS A 55 12.54 -4.22 8.37
N LYS A 56 12.80 -3.01 7.88
CA LYS A 56 14.10 -2.61 7.30
C LYS A 56 14.92 -1.77 8.28
N PHE A 57 16.24 -1.91 8.21
CA PHE A 57 17.21 -1.29 9.11
C PHE A 57 18.39 -0.73 8.32
N ALA A 58 19.05 0.28 8.90
CA ALA A 58 20.24 0.89 8.31
C ALA A 58 21.50 0.05 8.55
N THR A 59 21.50 -0.78 9.59
CA THR A 59 22.63 -1.64 9.99
C THR A 59 22.19 -3.10 10.08
N GLU A 60 23.13 -4.01 9.85
CA GLU A 60 22.88 -5.45 9.92
C GLU A 60 22.58 -5.89 11.36
N GLU A 61 23.24 -5.26 12.33
CA GLU A 61 23.12 -5.55 13.75
C GLU A 61 21.70 -5.27 14.26
N GLU A 62 21.11 -4.13 13.86
CA GLU A 62 19.73 -3.79 14.20
C GLU A 62 18.73 -4.74 13.53
N ALA A 63 18.99 -5.14 12.29
CA ALA A 63 18.16 -6.09 11.55
C ALA A 63 18.11 -7.44 12.27
N TRP A 64 19.27 -7.96 12.68
CA TRP A 64 19.31 -9.20 13.44
C TRP A 64 18.74 -9.06 14.86
N ALA A 65 18.87 -7.90 15.50
CA ALA A 65 18.24 -7.64 16.79
C ALA A 65 16.71 -7.75 16.72
N PHE A 66 16.10 -7.29 15.62
CA PHE A 66 14.68 -7.45 15.36
C PHE A 66 14.26 -8.90 15.14
N VAL A 67 15.06 -9.70 14.42
CA VAL A 67 14.80 -11.14 14.24
C VAL A 67 14.91 -11.90 15.57
N ARG A 68 15.92 -11.56 16.39
CA ARG A 68 16.23 -12.24 17.66
C ARG A 68 15.33 -11.85 18.83
N ARG A 69 14.54 -10.77 18.73
CA ARG A 69 13.68 -10.34 19.83
C ARG A 69 12.55 -11.36 20.04
N SER A 70 12.69 -12.17 21.08
CA SER A 70 11.64 -13.08 21.57
C SER A 70 10.52 -12.26 22.23
N GLU A 71 9.28 -12.62 21.92
CA GLU A 71 8.14 -12.22 22.76
C GLU A 71 8.23 -13.03 24.06
N SER A 72 8.26 -12.35 25.19
CA SER A 72 8.00 -13.00 26.48
C SER A 72 6.54 -13.49 26.50
N PRO A 73 6.26 -14.68 27.05
CA PRO A 73 4.98 -15.36 26.85
C PRO A 73 3.90 -14.86 27.81
N SER A 74 2.73 -14.53 27.29
CA SER A 74 1.47 -14.61 28.03
C SER A 74 0.39 -15.18 27.13
N ASP A 75 0.62 -16.40 26.64
CA ASP A 75 -0.44 -17.30 26.20
C ASP A 75 -0.54 -18.42 27.24
N SER A 76 -1.72 -18.58 27.82
CA SER A 76 -2.09 -19.81 28.52
C SER A 76 -2.95 -20.63 27.58
N GLU A 77 -2.32 -21.62 26.96
CA GLU A 77 -3.00 -22.75 26.32
C GLU A 77 -3.66 -23.65 27.38
N GLY A 78 -4.80 -24.24 27.02
CA GLY A 78 -5.47 -25.29 27.78
C GLY A 78 -6.24 -26.22 26.85
N GLN A 79 -5.52 -27.23 26.34
CA GLN A 79 -5.92 -28.31 25.44
C GLN A 79 -7.21 -29.06 25.80
N LYS A 80 -7.87 -29.64 24.79
CA LYS A 80 -8.00 -31.12 24.70
C LYS A 80 -8.42 -31.62 23.32
N THR A 81 -7.64 -32.57 22.83
CA THR A 81 -7.86 -33.45 21.69
C THR A 81 -8.90 -34.54 22.00
N LYS A 82 -9.65 -34.99 20.98
CA LYS A 82 -9.96 -36.42 20.73
C LYS A 82 -10.44 -36.62 19.29
N HIS A 83 -9.85 -37.65 18.67
CA HIS A 83 -10.14 -38.23 17.36
C HIS A 83 -11.48 -38.99 17.37
N VAL A 84 -12.15 -39.11 16.21
CA VAL A 84 -12.64 -40.36 15.56
C VAL A 84 -13.78 -40.06 14.54
N GLU A 85 -13.51 -40.48 13.30
CA GLU A 85 -14.38 -40.97 12.19
C GLU A 85 -15.45 -40.11 11.47
N GLU A 86 -15.35 -40.12 10.13
CA GLU A 86 -16.44 -39.90 9.17
C GLU A 86 -17.51 -41.00 9.26
N PRO A 87 -18.78 -40.73 8.87
CA PRO A 87 -19.19 -41.10 7.51
C PRO A 87 -20.15 -40.12 6.82
N GLN A 88 -20.15 -40.17 5.49
CA GLN A 88 -21.12 -39.55 4.57
C GLN A 88 -22.56 -40.05 4.81
N VAL A 89 -23.60 -39.20 4.62
CA VAL A 89 -24.82 -39.44 3.76
C VAL A 89 -25.67 -38.16 3.62
N LYS A 90 -25.93 -37.79 2.34
CA LYS A 90 -27.09 -37.15 1.66
C LYS A 90 -28.19 -36.36 2.43
N ALA A 91 -28.42 -35.14 1.90
CA ALA A 91 -29.68 -34.48 1.50
C ALA A 91 -30.89 -34.37 2.47
N SER A 92 -31.37 -33.12 2.73
CA SER A 92 -32.69 -32.58 2.28
C SER A 92 -33.17 -31.33 3.04
N LYS A 93 -33.47 -30.26 2.28
CA LYS A 93 -34.68 -29.40 2.30
C LYS A 93 -35.30 -28.88 3.64
N ARG A 94 -35.08 -27.58 3.90
CA ARG A 94 -36.05 -26.45 4.10
C ARG A 94 -37.23 -26.59 5.09
N LEU A 95 -37.33 -25.65 6.05
CA LEU A 95 -38.50 -24.83 6.51
C LEU A 95 -38.25 -24.34 7.98
N ARG A 96 -38.07 -23.04 8.22
CA ARG A 96 -39.01 -21.96 8.67
C ARG A 96 -39.33 -21.92 10.17
N GLU A 97 -39.13 -20.71 10.74
CA GLU A 97 -39.40 -20.19 12.11
C GLU A 97 -40.90 -20.28 12.53
N PRO A 98 -41.26 -20.04 13.82
CA PRO A 98 -41.42 -18.68 14.43
C PRO A 98 -40.77 -18.54 15.85
N LEU A 99 -40.19 -17.38 16.21
CA LEU A 99 -40.71 -16.25 17.03
C LEU A 99 -41.08 -16.59 18.49
N ASP A 100 -40.45 -15.90 19.45
CA ASP A 100 -41.10 -15.22 20.59
C ASP A 100 -40.11 -14.22 21.24
N GLU A 101 -40.66 -13.08 21.66
CA GLU A 101 -40.02 -11.87 22.20
C GLU A 101 -39.84 -11.96 23.73
N ASP A 102 -38.90 -11.19 24.30
CA ASP A 102 -39.14 -10.25 25.42
C ASP A 102 -37.85 -9.86 26.21
N GLU A 103 -37.62 -8.54 26.18
CA GLU A 103 -37.19 -7.57 27.21
C GLU A 103 -35.95 -7.77 28.14
N ASP A 104 -35.04 -6.80 28.00
CA ASP A 104 -34.46 -5.88 29.01
C ASP A 104 -34.03 -6.39 30.40
N ALA A 105 -32.71 -6.29 30.66
CA ALA A 105 -32.17 -5.99 31.98
C ALA A 105 -30.76 -5.36 31.92
N GLU A 106 -30.70 -4.08 32.28
CA GLU A 106 -29.52 -3.31 32.63
C GLU A 106 -29.09 -3.62 34.07
N ALA A 107 -27.79 -3.84 34.33
CA ALA A 107 -26.99 -3.08 35.31
C ALA A 107 -25.71 -3.79 35.83
N CYS A 108 -24.67 -2.95 35.96
CA CYS A 108 -23.62 -2.89 36.99
C CYS A 108 -22.40 -3.84 36.97
N ALA A 109 -21.32 -3.25 36.41
CA ALA A 109 -20.05 -2.94 37.08
C ALA A 109 -19.19 -4.07 37.69
N LYS A 110 -18.09 -4.39 36.99
CA LYS A 110 -16.76 -4.55 37.63
C LYS A 110 -15.66 -3.87 36.82
N HIS A 111 -15.14 -2.80 37.41
CA HIS A 111 -13.94 -2.08 37.05
C HIS A 111 -12.70 -2.99 37.09
N VAL A 112 -11.97 -3.10 35.98
CA VAL A 112 -10.54 -3.44 35.99
C VAL A 112 -9.82 -2.30 35.28
N ARG A 113 -9.16 -1.45 36.08
CA ARG A 113 -8.26 -0.41 35.58
C ARG A 113 -7.05 -1.09 34.97
N GLN A 114 -7.00 -1.17 33.65
CA GLN A 114 -5.73 -1.35 32.94
C GLN A 114 -5.19 0.04 32.63
N SER A 115 -4.10 0.37 33.31
CA SER A 115 -3.29 1.56 33.10
C SER A 115 -2.74 1.53 31.68
N ALA A 116 -3.47 2.14 30.74
CA ALA A 116 -2.96 2.44 29.42
C ALA A 116 -2.02 3.63 29.57
N GLU A 117 -0.71 3.39 29.49
CA GLU A 117 0.19 4.48 29.16
C GLU A 117 -0.24 5.06 27.80
N PRO A 118 -0.46 6.38 27.68
CA PRO A 118 -0.86 6.97 26.42
C PRO A 118 0.29 6.79 25.43
N LEU A 119 0.03 6.05 24.36
CA LEU A 119 0.86 6.15 23.16
C LEU A 119 0.94 7.63 22.78
N PRO A 120 2.13 8.15 22.42
CA PRO A 120 2.27 9.55 22.05
C PRO A 120 1.27 9.86 20.93
N PRO A 121 0.59 11.01 20.96
CA PRO A 121 -0.40 11.37 19.95
C PRO A 121 0.28 11.32 18.59
N VAL A 122 -0.05 10.31 17.79
CA VAL A 122 0.35 10.26 16.40
C VAL A 122 -0.32 11.48 15.78
N SER A 123 0.48 12.50 15.47
CA SER A 123 0.03 13.70 14.78
C SER A 123 -0.80 13.26 13.58
N LYS A 124 -2.03 13.77 13.48
CA LYS A 124 -3.00 13.39 12.44
C LYS A 124 -2.54 13.77 11.03
N ASP A 125 -1.46 14.54 10.93
CA ASP A 125 -0.91 15.09 9.69
C ASP A 125 0.41 14.42 9.28
N THR A 126 0.77 13.29 9.89
CA THR A 126 2.03 12.61 9.59
C THR A 126 1.87 11.64 8.42
N PHE A 127 2.59 11.91 7.33
CA PHE A 127 2.71 10.99 6.20
C PHE A 127 3.41 9.68 6.60
N SER A 128 3.06 8.59 5.91
CA SER A 128 3.83 7.35 5.95
C SER A 128 4.99 7.40 4.98
N TYR A 129 6.15 6.81 5.32
CA TYR A 129 7.36 6.85 4.49
C TYR A 129 7.94 5.46 4.21
N MET A 130 8.51 5.30 3.03
CA MET A 130 9.32 4.16 2.62
C MET A 130 10.70 4.64 2.19
N GLY A 131 11.59 4.80 3.17
CA GLY A 131 12.88 5.47 2.94
C GLY A 131 12.64 6.97 3.01
N ASP A 132 13.06 7.69 1.97
CA ASP A 132 12.83 9.13 1.79
C ASP A 132 11.58 9.46 0.96
N SER A 133 10.88 8.44 0.44
CA SER A 133 9.65 8.61 -0.32
C SER A 133 8.40 8.51 0.56
N VAL A 134 7.41 9.38 0.32
CA VAL A 134 6.09 9.30 0.96
C VAL A 134 5.28 8.15 0.36
N VAL A 135 4.49 7.46 1.16
CA VAL A 135 3.64 6.34 0.75
C VAL A 135 2.20 6.80 0.58
N VAL A 136 1.57 6.37 -0.51
CA VAL A 136 0.14 6.55 -0.76
C VAL A 136 -0.47 5.29 -1.38
N TYR A 137 -1.72 5.02 -1.05
CA TYR A 137 -2.54 3.98 -1.66
C TYR A 137 -3.66 4.62 -2.48
N THR A 138 -3.91 4.08 -3.67
CA THR A 138 -4.95 4.58 -4.57
C THR A 138 -5.75 3.42 -5.12
N ASP A 139 -7.06 3.62 -5.22
CA ASP A 139 -8.00 2.64 -5.77
C ASP A 139 -9.09 3.35 -6.58
N GLY A 140 -9.55 2.71 -7.64
CA GLY A 140 -10.65 3.20 -8.45
C GLY A 140 -11.74 2.15 -8.62
N CYS A 141 -12.94 2.45 -8.15
CA CYS A 141 -14.07 1.53 -8.28
C CYS A 141 -15.06 2.00 -9.36
N CYS A 142 -15.78 1.06 -9.97
CA CYS A 142 -16.96 1.37 -10.79
C CYS A 142 -18.07 0.34 -10.61
N SER A 143 -19.15 0.75 -9.94
CA SER A 143 -20.38 -0.03 -9.86
C SER A 143 -21.09 -0.04 -11.21
N SER A 144 -21.66 -1.18 -11.61
CA SER A 144 -22.33 -1.34 -12.91
C SER A 144 -21.46 -0.95 -14.12
N ASN A 145 -20.16 -1.23 -14.08
CA ASN A 145 -19.22 -0.93 -15.16
C ASN A 145 -19.72 -1.46 -16.52
N GLY A 146 -19.65 -0.63 -17.56
CA GLY A 146 -20.15 -0.94 -18.90
C GLY A 146 -21.68 -0.89 -19.07
N ARG A 147 -22.44 -0.45 -18.07
CA ARG A 147 -23.91 -0.32 -18.11
C ARG A 147 -24.36 1.14 -17.97
N LYS A 148 -25.62 1.43 -18.31
CA LYS A 148 -26.20 2.80 -18.30
C LYS A 148 -26.15 3.51 -16.94
N ARG A 149 -26.15 2.77 -15.82
CA ARG A 149 -26.12 3.30 -14.46
C ARG A 149 -24.75 3.16 -13.80
N ALA A 150 -23.68 3.14 -14.60
CA ALA A 150 -22.32 3.06 -14.09
C ALA A 150 -22.04 4.23 -13.13
N ARG A 151 -21.51 3.94 -11.95
CA ARG A 151 -21.03 4.94 -11.00
C ARG A 151 -19.63 4.59 -10.54
N ALA A 152 -18.70 5.46 -10.89
CA ALA A 152 -17.30 5.31 -10.58
C ALA A 152 -16.86 6.31 -9.51
N GLY A 153 -15.96 5.89 -8.64
CA GLY A 153 -15.39 6.72 -7.59
C GLY A 153 -13.91 6.43 -7.44
N ILE A 154 -13.17 7.43 -6.97
CA ILE A 154 -11.73 7.35 -6.74
C ILE A 154 -11.45 7.45 -5.24
N GLY A 155 -10.48 6.68 -4.76
CA GLY A 155 -10.04 6.67 -3.39
C GLY A 155 -8.54 6.92 -3.30
N VAL A 156 -8.13 7.81 -2.39
CA VAL A 156 -6.73 8.07 -2.07
C VAL A 156 -6.55 8.03 -0.56
N TYR A 157 -5.60 7.22 -0.10
CA TYR A 157 -5.32 6.99 1.30
C TYR A 157 -3.84 7.18 1.63
N TRP A 158 -3.56 8.12 2.53
CA TRP A 158 -2.23 8.52 3.00
C TRP A 158 -1.87 7.95 4.37
N GLY A 159 -2.88 7.53 5.15
CA GLY A 159 -2.70 6.98 6.49
C GLY A 159 -3.93 7.16 7.38
N PRO A 160 -3.97 6.55 8.57
CA PRO A 160 -5.14 6.61 9.44
C PRO A 160 -5.46 8.05 9.85
N GLY A 161 -6.68 8.51 9.53
CA GLY A 161 -7.15 9.86 9.91
C GLY A 161 -6.43 11.01 9.21
N HIS A 162 -5.63 10.75 8.18
CA HIS A 162 -4.90 11.78 7.45
C HIS A 162 -5.85 12.75 6.72
N PRO A 163 -5.66 14.08 6.81
CA PRO A 163 -6.60 15.07 6.27
C PRO A 163 -6.72 15.03 4.74
N LEU A 164 -5.71 14.50 4.05
CA LEU A 164 -5.73 14.32 2.58
C LEU A 164 -6.42 13.04 2.11
N ASN A 165 -6.88 12.17 3.02
CA ASN A 165 -7.66 11.00 2.62
C ASN A 165 -8.94 11.47 1.95
N VAL A 166 -9.22 10.94 0.76
CA VAL A 166 -10.34 11.42 -0.05
C VAL A 166 -11.01 10.27 -0.79
N GLY A 167 -12.33 10.29 -0.77
CA GLY A 167 -13.19 9.53 -1.65
C GLY A 167 -14.07 10.50 -2.42
N ILE A 168 -13.91 10.59 -3.75
CA ILE A 168 -14.72 11.49 -4.59
C ILE A 168 -15.31 10.77 -5.78
N ARG A 169 -16.40 11.34 -6.30
CA ARG A 169 -17.02 10.86 -7.53
C ARG A 169 -16.09 11.10 -8.72
N LEU A 170 -15.93 10.10 -9.59
CA LEU A 170 -15.19 10.29 -10.84
C LEU A 170 -15.99 11.22 -11.77
N PRO A 171 -15.43 12.32 -12.28
CA PRO A 171 -16.10 13.15 -13.28
C PRO A 171 -16.12 12.50 -14.67
N GLY A 172 -17.16 12.80 -15.46
CA GLY A 172 -17.28 12.38 -16.86
C GLY A 172 -17.60 10.89 -17.06
N ARG A 173 -16.90 10.21 -17.98
CA ARG A 173 -17.13 8.80 -18.35
C ARG A 173 -16.94 7.82 -17.16
N GLN A 174 -17.98 7.08 -16.80
CA GLN A 174 -17.96 6.20 -15.63
C GLN A 174 -17.44 4.79 -15.98
N THR A 175 -16.13 4.54 -15.82
CA THR A 175 -15.53 3.20 -16.02
C THR A 175 -14.48 2.89 -14.95
N ASN A 176 -14.22 1.60 -14.71
CA ASN A 176 -13.20 1.18 -13.75
C ASN A 176 -11.82 1.72 -14.13
N GLN A 177 -11.38 1.49 -15.37
CA GLN A 177 -10.06 1.91 -15.84
C GLN A 177 -9.80 3.41 -15.67
N ARG A 178 -10.83 4.25 -15.86
CA ARG A 178 -10.69 5.69 -15.63
C ARG A 178 -10.58 6.01 -14.15
N ALA A 179 -11.39 5.37 -13.32
CA ALA A 179 -11.32 5.56 -11.87
C ALA A 179 -9.92 5.25 -11.34
N GLU A 180 -9.32 4.13 -11.78
CA GLU A 180 -7.98 3.72 -11.37
C GLU A 180 -6.90 4.74 -11.76
N ILE A 181 -6.95 5.25 -13.00
CA ILE A 181 -5.99 6.25 -13.48
C ILE A 181 -6.17 7.57 -12.73
N HIS A 182 -7.42 8.03 -12.57
CA HIS A 182 -7.71 9.30 -11.92
C HIS A 182 -7.48 9.26 -10.41
N ALA A 183 -7.59 8.10 -9.76
CA ALA A 183 -7.15 7.93 -8.37
C ALA A 183 -5.65 8.21 -8.23
N ALA A 184 -4.84 7.68 -9.14
CA ALA A 184 -3.41 7.99 -9.19
C ALA A 184 -3.14 9.47 -9.52
N CYS A 185 -3.86 10.07 -10.47
CA CYS A 185 -3.77 11.52 -10.75
C CYS A 185 -4.04 12.33 -9.47
N LYS A 186 -5.11 12.00 -8.75
CA LYS A 186 -5.51 12.73 -7.54
C LYS A 186 -4.45 12.65 -6.44
N ALA A 187 -3.85 11.48 -6.24
CA ALA A 187 -2.76 11.33 -5.28
C ALA A 187 -1.53 12.17 -5.66
N ILE A 188 -1.18 12.21 -6.95
CA ILE A 188 -0.05 12.99 -7.46
C ILE A 188 -0.32 14.50 -7.33
N GLU A 189 -1.53 14.96 -7.62
CA GLU A 189 -1.95 16.35 -7.39
C GLU A 189 -1.83 16.74 -5.92
N GLN A 190 -2.32 15.90 -5.01
CA GLN A 190 -2.21 16.12 -3.57
C GLN A 190 -0.75 16.16 -3.12
N ALA A 191 0.10 15.23 -3.60
CA ALA A 191 1.52 15.22 -3.30
C ALA A 191 2.20 16.54 -3.72
N LYS A 192 1.92 17.01 -4.94
CA LYS A 192 2.47 18.28 -5.45
C LYS A 192 2.01 19.48 -4.63
N ALA A 193 0.76 19.50 -4.19
CA ALA A 193 0.23 20.55 -3.33
C ALA A 193 0.83 20.53 -1.90
N GLN A 194 1.62 19.51 -1.56
CA GLN A 194 2.33 19.37 -0.29
C GLN A 194 3.85 19.40 -0.48
N ASP A 195 4.33 19.84 -1.64
CA ASP A 195 5.75 19.90 -2.00
C ASP A 195 6.49 18.54 -1.93
N ILE A 196 5.74 17.43 -2.05
CA ILE A 196 6.30 16.07 -2.09
C ILE A 196 6.77 15.75 -3.50
N THR A 197 8.05 15.45 -3.65
CA THR A 197 8.66 15.09 -4.94
C THR A 197 8.95 13.60 -5.10
N LYS A 198 9.06 12.86 -4.00
CA LYS A 198 9.34 11.41 -3.96
C LYS A 198 8.16 10.64 -3.40
N LEU A 199 7.56 9.77 -4.21
CA LEU A 199 6.31 9.08 -3.89
C LEU A 199 6.41 7.58 -4.19
N VAL A 200 5.96 6.75 -3.25
CA VAL A 200 5.66 5.33 -3.47
C VAL A 200 4.14 5.21 -3.57
N LEU A 201 3.65 4.91 -4.77
CA LEU A 201 2.23 4.82 -5.08
C LEU A 201 1.83 3.36 -5.22
N TYR A 202 1.00 2.89 -4.28
CA TYR A 202 0.40 1.56 -4.30
C TYR A 202 -0.96 1.59 -5.00
N THR A 203 -1.15 0.67 -5.95
CA THR A 203 -2.42 0.42 -6.63
C THR A 203 -2.52 -1.04 -7.03
N ASP A 204 -3.73 -1.58 -7.13
CA ASP A 204 -3.97 -2.91 -7.68
C ASP A 204 -4.19 -2.91 -9.21
N SER A 205 -4.24 -1.72 -9.82
CA SER A 205 -4.39 -1.56 -11.27
C SER A 205 -3.07 -1.73 -12.01
N MET A 206 -2.77 -2.98 -12.41
CA MET A 206 -1.70 -3.26 -13.39
C MET A 206 -1.91 -2.52 -14.71
N PHE A 207 -3.15 -2.17 -15.07
CA PHE A 207 -3.45 -1.36 -16.26
C PHE A 207 -2.87 0.05 -16.14
N THR A 208 -3.05 0.69 -14.99
CA THR A 208 -2.47 2.02 -14.71
C THR A 208 -0.95 1.94 -14.70
N ILE A 209 -0.39 0.98 -13.95
CA ILE A 209 1.07 0.79 -13.83
C ILE A 209 1.71 0.55 -15.21
N ASN A 210 1.23 -0.44 -15.96
CA ASN A 210 1.79 -0.76 -17.27
C ASN A 210 1.58 0.39 -18.27
N GLY A 211 0.44 1.07 -18.19
CA GLY A 211 0.13 2.22 -19.01
C GLY A 211 1.17 3.32 -18.87
N ILE A 212 1.35 3.82 -17.64
CA ILE A 212 2.24 4.96 -17.39
C ILE A 212 3.74 4.61 -17.50
N THR A 213 4.14 3.39 -17.13
CA THR A 213 5.57 2.99 -17.13
C THR A 213 6.06 2.49 -18.49
N THR A 214 5.20 1.80 -19.24
CA THR A 214 5.58 1.05 -20.43
C THR A 214 4.85 1.53 -21.68
N TRP A 215 3.51 1.53 -21.70
CA TRP A 215 2.74 1.68 -22.94
C TRP A 215 2.70 3.10 -23.48
N VAL A 216 2.60 4.12 -22.62
CA VAL A 216 2.52 5.54 -23.04
C VAL A 216 3.70 5.94 -23.93
N LYS A 217 4.90 5.41 -23.68
CA LYS A 217 6.08 5.66 -24.53
C LYS A 217 5.86 5.17 -25.97
N GLY A 218 5.35 3.95 -26.12
CA GLY A 218 5.03 3.38 -27.44
C GLY A 218 3.84 4.07 -28.10
N TRP A 219 2.79 4.38 -27.33
CA TRP A 219 1.61 5.08 -27.83
C TRP A 219 1.92 6.47 -28.36
N LYS A 220 2.84 7.21 -27.73
CA LYS A 220 3.25 8.52 -28.24
C LYS A 220 3.97 8.43 -29.59
N GLN A 221 4.71 7.35 -29.83
CA GLN A 221 5.43 7.15 -31.10
C GLN A 221 4.51 6.66 -32.23
N ASN A 222 3.47 5.88 -31.91
CA ASN A 222 2.58 5.29 -32.90
C ASN A 222 1.26 6.07 -33.14
N GLY A 223 1.18 7.31 -32.62
CA GLY A 223 -0.01 8.15 -32.78
C GLY A 223 -1.21 7.74 -31.91
N TRP A 224 -0.96 7.10 -30.77
CA TRP A 224 -1.95 6.61 -29.81
C TRP A 224 -2.88 5.53 -30.38
N ARG A 225 -2.26 4.51 -30.99
CA ARG A 225 -2.96 3.34 -31.53
C ARG A 225 -2.66 2.07 -30.75
N THR A 226 -3.66 1.21 -30.61
CA THR A 226 -3.53 -0.13 -30.04
C THR A 226 -2.84 -1.07 -31.05
N SER A 227 -2.46 -2.27 -30.60
CA SER A 227 -1.92 -3.32 -31.48
C SER A 227 -2.88 -3.72 -32.60
N THR A 228 -4.18 -3.51 -32.40
CA THR A 228 -5.24 -3.77 -33.38
C THR A 228 -5.54 -2.56 -34.29
N GLY A 229 -4.75 -1.49 -34.18
CA GLY A 229 -4.87 -0.28 -35.01
C GLY A 229 -5.95 0.72 -34.57
N LYS A 230 -6.73 0.39 -33.53
CA LYS A 230 -7.76 1.27 -32.97
C LYS A 230 -7.13 2.37 -32.12
N GLU A 231 -7.86 3.45 -31.91
CA GLU A 231 -7.41 4.51 -31.00
C GLU A 231 -7.45 4.04 -29.54
N VAL A 232 -6.49 4.50 -28.74
CA VAL A 232 -6.42 4.18 -27.31
C VAL A 232 -7.52 4.92 -26.56
N THR A 233 -8.52 4.19 -26.06
CA THR A 233 -9.71 4.71 -25.37
C THR A 233 -9.41 5.62 -24.16
N ASN A 234 -8.32 5.35 -23.45
CA ASN A 234 -7.90 6.07 -22.25
C ASN A 234 -6.76 7.07 -22.52
N LYS A 235 -6.57 7.49 -23.78
CA LYS A 235 -5.53 8.44 -24.17
C LYS A 235 -5.53 9.68 -23.29
N GLU A 236 -6.67 10.35 -23.16
CA GLU A 236 -6.79 11.59 -22.39
C GLU A 236 -6.41 11.38 -20.91
N ASP A 237 -6.86 10.27 -20.31
CA ASP A 237 -6.58 9.94 -18.92
C ASP A 237 -5.06 9.73 -18.70
N PHE A 238 -4.38 9.03 -19.61
CA PHE A 238 -2.93 8.80 -19.51
C PHE A 238 -2.09 10.03 -19.87
N VAL A 239 -2.55 10.88 -20.78
CA VAL A 239 -1.89 12.16 -21.08
C VAL A 239 -1.88 13.02 -19.83
N GLU A 240 -2.99 13.08 -19.11
CA GLU A 240 -3.09 13.84 -17.87
C GLU A 240 -2.22 13.23 -16.76
N LEU A 241 -2.26 11.90 -16.58
CA LEU A 241 -1.40 11.22 -15.61
C LEU A 241 0.09 11.47 -15.90
N GLU A 242 0.53 11.38 -17.17
CA GLU A 242 1.91 11.68 -17.56
C GLU A 242 2.27 13.13 -17.27
N ARG A 243 1.36 14.08 -17.56
CA ARG A 243 1.56 15.50 -17.28
C ARG A 243 1.77 15.73 -15.78
N LEU A 244 0.94 15.13 -14.94
CA LEU A 244 1.03 15.24 -13.48
C LEU A 244 2.27 14.54 -12.93
N ALA A 245 2.69 13.41 -13.48
CA ALA A 245 3.87 12.69 -13.03
C ALA A 245 5.21 13.40 -13.37
N ARG A 246 5.22 14.37 -14.30
CA ARG A 246 6.44 15.13 -14.63
C ARG A 246 6.99 15.86 -13.41
N GLY A 247 8.31 15.73 -13.22
CA GLY A 247 9.04 16.36 -12.12
C GLY A 247 8.90 15.63 -10.79
N MET A 248 8.27 14.45 -10.75
CA MET A 248 8.19 13.60 -9.57
C MET A 248 8.96 12.30 -9.77
N ASP A 249 9.55 11.81 -8.69
CA ASP A 249 10.13 10.48 -8.58
C ASP A 249 9.07 9.55 -7.99
N ILE A 250 8.34 8.85 -8.86
CA ILE A 250 7.22 7.98 -8.49
C ILE A 250 7.63 6.51 -8.66
N GLN A 251 7.65 5.79 -7.55
CA GLN A 251 7.79 4.34 -7.50
C GLN A 251 6.41 3.69 -7.53
N TRP A 252 6.07 3.10 -8.67
CA TRP A 252 4.80 2.40 -8.88
C TRP A 252 4.85 1.00 -8.29
N MET A 253 4.04 0.74 -7.28
CA MET A 253 4.00 -0.53 -6.58
C MET A 253 2.65 -1.21 -6.78
N HIS A 254 2.68 -2.41 -7.32
CA HIS A 254 1.47 -3.22 -7.40
C HIS A 254 1.17 -3.86 -6.04
N VAL A 255 -0.08 -3.75 -5.59
CA VAL A 255 -0.62 -4.51 -4.45
C VAL A 255 -1.78 -5.38 -4.95
N PRO A 256 -1.87 -6.66 -4.56
CA PRO A 256 -3.02 -7.46 -4.95
C PRO A 256 -4.33 -6.91 -4.37
N GLY A 257 -5.35 -6.76 -5.21
CA GLY A 257 -6.69 -6.38 -4.79
C GLY A 257 -7.31 -7.39 -3.81
N HIS A 258 -8.14 -6.90 -2.88
CA HIS A 258 -8.89 -7.68 -1.88
C HIS A 258 -8.05 -8.73 -1.11
N SER A 259 -6.79 -8.43 -0.81
CA SER A 259 -5.85 -9.40 -0.23
C SER A 259 -5.43 -9.10 1.22
N GLY A 260 -6.22 -8.32 1.98
CA GLY A 260 -5.93 -8.03 3.39
C GLY A 260 -4.96 -6.86 3.62
N PHE A 261 -4.56 -6.15 2.57
CA PHE A 261 -3.66 -5.01 2.69
C PHE A 261 -4.45 -3.78 3.12
N ARG A 262 -4.41 -3.47 4.42
CA ARG A 262 -5.17 -2.37 5.04
C ARG A 262 -5.15 -1.05 4.25
N GLY A 263 -3.99 -0.64 3.72
CA GLY A 263 -3.89 0.59 2.93
C GLY A 263 -4.71 0.55 1.63
N ASN A 264 -4.69 -0.58 0.93
CA ASN A 264 -5.50 -0.79 -0.28
C ASN A 264 -6.99 -0.91 0.05
N GLU A 265 -7.33 -1.59 1.16
CA GLU A 265 -8.73 -1.73 1.61
C GLU A 265 -9.34 -0.39 2.01
N GLU A 266 -8.57 0.50 2.65
CA GLU A 266 -9.03 1.86 2.93
C GLU A 266 -9.19 2.69 1.65
N ALA A 267 -8.29 2.55 0.68
CA ALA A 267 -8.45 3.20 -0.62
C ALA A 267 -9.71 2.72 -1.36
N ASP A 268 -9.96 1.40 -1.40
CA ASP A 268 -11.20 0.83 -1.98
C ASP A 268 -12.45 1.31 -1.23
N ARG A 269 -12.42 1.36 0.11
CA ARG A 269 -13.52 1.90 0.91
C ARG A 269 -13.83 3.35 0.52
N LEU A 270 -12.80 4.20 0.42
CA LEU A 270 -12.92 5.59 0.00
C LEU A 270 -13.45 5.71 -1.44
N ALA A 271 -12.96 4.88 -2.37
CA ALA A 271 -13.42 4.87 -3.75
C ALA A 271 -14.93 4.54 -3.84
N ARG A 272 -15.38 3.53 -3.08
CA ARG A 272 -16.80 3.14 -2.99
C ARG A 272 -17.67 4.23 -2.37
N GLU A 273 -17.15 4.96 -1.38
CA GLU A 273 -17.83 6.13 -0.81
C GLU A 273 -17.96 7.26 -1.84
N GLY A 274 -16.88 7.55 -2.58
CA GLY A 274 -16.89 8.51 -3.69
C GLY A 274 -17.91 8.16 -4.77
N ALA A 275 -18.05 6.88 -5.13
CA ALA A 275 -19.02 6.44 -6.14
C ALA A 275 -20.50 6.68 -5.74
N LYS A 276 -20.79 6.75 -4.43
CA LYS A 276 -22.13 7.03 -3.89
C LYS A 276 -22.50 8.51 -3.98
N GLN A 277 -21.53 9.40 -4.01
CA GLN A 277 -21.77 10.84 -4.14
C GLN A 277 -22.50 11.17 -5.46
N PRO A 278 -23.30 12.26 -5.49
CA PRO A 278 -23.91 12.76 -6.71
C PRO A 278 -22.84 13.12 -7.74
N ALA A 279 -23.24 13.19 -9.02
CA ALA A 279 -22.40 13.86 -10.01
C ALA A 279 -22.57 15.37 -9.83
N ASP A 280 -21.47 16.11 -9.87
CA ASP A 280 -21.48 17.57 -9.95
C ASP A 280 -22.09 18.06 -11.28
#